data_AF-A0A0F9RCC3-F1
#
_entry.id   AF-A0A0F9RCC3-F1
#
_cell.length_a   1.000
_cell.length_b   1.000
_cell.length_c   1.000
_cell.angle_alpha   90.00
_cell.angle_beta   90.00
_cell.angle_gamma   90.00
#
_symmetry.space_group_name_H-M   'P 1'
#
loop_
_entity.id
_entity.type
_entity.pdbx_description
1 polymer ?
#
loop_
_entity_poly.entity_id
_entity_poly.type
_entity_poly.pdbx_seq_one_letter_code
_entity_poly.pdbx_strand_id
1 'polypeptide(L)'
;MITLKLVDDEIGLELKHVILNGDGISPEKLIIEMICQKYNGKDKIILYPRTGIKRQAGLSALNAIKTLISRGYRNFIFIVDGEYIEEDEDPKGKIKGKLNAIGIGFGDEIIPLQDAFLLKCSCRPYEFNLFCIILGPEVCIEEEIAKFIELKLNVRVNIPEGHKNALWRRTLKQEIRSILSKRELKRQLREANLRIIEDSFPNMCAVLNYIEENFLQI
;
A
#
# COMPACT_ATOMS: atom_id res chain seq x y z
N MET A 1 9.33 -2.11 24.07
CA MET A 1 9.25 -2.69 22.72
C MET A 1 8.59 -1.65 21.85
N ILE A 2 9.31 -1.07 20.89
CA ILE A 2 8.86 0.06 20.08
C ILE A 2 8.57 -0.49 18.68
N THR A 3 7.46 -0.04 18.10
CA THR A 3 6.79 -0.64 16.95
C THR A 3 6.62 0.42 15.86
N LEU A 4 6.63 0.03 14.59
CA LEU A 4 6.33 0.95 13.50
C LEU A 4 4.90 1.51 13.68
N LYS A 5 4.77 2.84 13.75
CA LYS A 5 3.52 3.49 14.17
C LYS A 5 2.84 4.16 12.98
N LEU A 6 1.64 3.68 12.65
CA LEU A 6 0.72 4.38 11.75
C LEU A 6 0.05 5.52 12.51
N VAL A 7 0.16 6.75 12.02
CA VAL A 7 -0.49 7.92 12.61
C VAL A 7 -1.41 8.60 11.60
N ASP A 8 -2.39 9.31 12.15
CA ASP A 8 -3.47 9.94 11.41
C ASP A 8 -3.27 11.46 11.26
N ASP A 9 -2.38 12.05 12.06
CA ASP A 9 -2.08 13.48 12.14
C ASP A 9 -0.57 13.74 12.32
N GLU A 10 -0.17 14.99 12.05
CA GLU A 10 1.22 15.44 12.03
C GLU A 10 1.73 15.98 13.39
N ILE A 11 0.92 15.88 14.46
CA ILE A 11 1.18 16.64 15.69
C ILE A 11 2.37 16.06 16.45
N GLY A 12 3.48 16.81 16.47
CA GLY A 12 4.62 16.59 17.38
C GLY A 12 5.54 15.42 17.01
N LEU A 13 5.52 14.96 15.75
CA LEU A 13 6.27 13.81 15.29
C LEU A 13 7.15 14.15 14.07
N GLU A 14 8.40 13.69 14.05
CA GLU A 14 9.21 13.68 12.83
C GLU A 14 8.69 12.59 11.89
N LEU A 15 7.74 12.97 11.03
CA LEU A 15 7.15 12.08 10.05
C LEU A 15 8.14 11.75 8.93
N LYS A 16 8.50 10.47 8.79
CA LYS A 16 9.45 10.03 7.76
C LYS A 16 8.78 9.60 6.47
N HIS A 17 7.59 9.01 6.52
CA HIS A 17 6.91 8.43 5.37
C HIS A 17 5.43 8.82 5.32
N VAL A 18 4.89 9.08 4.13
CA VAL A 18 3.46 9.39 3.92
C VAL A 18 2.85 8.41 2.94
N ILE A 19 1.71 7.83 3.29
CA ILE A 19 0.95 6.98 2.39
C ILE A 19 0.14 7.83 1.42
N LEU A 20 0.29 7.51 0.13
CA LEU A 20 -0.54 7.97 -0.97
C LEU A 20 -1.43 6.81 -1.37
N ASN A 21 -2.60 6.76 -0.75
CA ASN A 21 -3.68 5.89 -1.18
C ASN A 21 -4.80 6.81 -1.70
N GLY A 22 -5.47 6.41 -2.78
CA GLY A 22 -6.49 7.24 -3.43
C GLY A 22 -7.73 7.48 -2.56
N ASP A 23 -8.90 6.97 -3.00
CA ASP A 23 -10.11 6.97 -2.17
C ASP A 23 -10.13 5.81 -1.14
N GLY A 24 -9.11 4.95 -1.15
CA GLY A 24 -8.95 3.76 -0.31
C GLY A 24 -8.69 4.10 1.15
N ILE A 25 -9.73 4.08 1.97
CA ILE A 25 -9.64 4.19 3.45
C ILE A 25 -9.80 2.80 4.09
N SER A 26 -10.38 1.84 3.38
CA SER A 26 -10.69 0.51 3.89
C SER A 26 -10.87 -0.46 2.72
N PRO A 27 -10.21 -1.63 2.73
CA PRO A 27 -9.55 -2.27 3.88
C PRO A 27 -8.05 -1.97 4.08
N GLU A 28 -7.43 -1.19 3.20
CA GLU A 28 -5.99 -0.94 3.11
C GLU A 28 -5.42 -0.36 4.40
N LYS A 29 -6.04 0.71 4.93
CA LYS A 29 -5.62 1.35 6.20
C LYS A 29 -5.57 0.34 7.34
N LEU A 30 -6.60 -0.50 7.44
CA LEU A 30 -6.72 -1.48 8.52
C LEU A 30 -5.65 -2.55 8.41
N ILE A 31 -5.36 -3.02 7.19
CA ILE A 31 -4.32 -4.01 6.94
C ILE A 31 -2.95 -3.42 7.28
N ILE A 32 -2.63 -2.24 6.74
CA ILE A 32 -1.37 -1.55 7.04
C ILE A 32 -1.22 -1.29 8.54
N GLU A 33 -2.25 -0.81 9.23
CA GLU A 33 -2.21 -0.61 10.69
C GLU A 33 -1.81 -1.90 11.42
N MET A 34 -2.36 -3.05 11.02
CA MET A 34 -2.05 -4.34 11.65
C MET A 34 -0.67 -4.85 11.27
N ILE A 35 -0.24 -4.69 10.02
CA ILE A 35 1.09 -5.08 9.57
C ILE A 35 2.16 -4.25 10.31
N CYS A 36 1.99 -2.93 10.36
CA CYS A 36 2.85 -2.02 11.12
C CYS A 36 3.00 -2.46 12.59
N GLN A 37 1.91 -2.90 13.24
CA GLN A 37 1.95 -3.38 14.63
C GLN A 37 2.77 -4.68 14.83
N LYS A 38 2.97 -5.47 13.76
CA LYS A 38 3.74 -6.72 13.79
C LYS A 38 5.23 -6.49 13.57
N TYR A 39 5.59 -5.42 12.87
CA TYR A 39 6.98 -5.02 12.65
C TYR A 39 7.51 -4.24 13.85
N ASN A 40 8.65 -4.70 14.39
CA ASN A 40 9.33 -4.10 15.55
C ASN A 40 10.13 -2.83 15.16
N GLY A 41 9.55 -2.01 14.29
CA GLY A 41 10.21 -0.81 13.78
C GLY A 41 10.58 0.15 14.90
N LYS A 42 11.87 0.44 15.02
CA LYS A 42 12.43 1.43 15.95
C LYS A 42 11.97 2.85 15.57
N ASP A 43 11.00 3.41 16.29
CA ASP A 43 10.56 4.83 16.20
C ASP A 43 10.21 5.31 14.77
N LYS A 44 9.75 4.41 13.89
CA LYS A 44 9.35 4.77 12.52
C LYS A 44 7.89 5.17 12.47
N ILE A 45 7.62 6.33 11.87
CA ILE A 45 6.28 6.90 11.79
C ILE A 45 5.87 6.97 10.34
N ILE A 46 4.78 6.27 10.03
CA ILE A 46 4.10 6.32 8.73
C ILE A 46 2.81 7.13 8.93
N LEU A 47 2.67 8.22 8.19
CA LEU A 47 1.44 9.00 8.16
C LEU A 47 0.46 8.36 7.17
N TYR A 48 -0.73 8.00 7.66
CA TYR A 48 -1.89 7.70 6.84
C TYR A 48 -2.82 8.92 6.86
N PRO A 49 -2.84 9.77 5.82
CA PRO A 49 -3.66 10.99 5.84
C PRO A 49 -5.14 10.63 6.02
N ARG A 50 -5.77 11.15 7.10
CA ARG A 50 -7.20 10.90 7.43
C ARG A 50 -8.16 11.30 6.32
N THR A 51 -7.84 12.37 5.62
CA THR A 51 -8.60 12.86 4.48
C THR A 51 -7.75 12.70 3.24
N GLY A 52 -8.28 12.01 2.22
CA GLY A 52 -7.65 11.95 0.91
C GLY A 52 -7.24 13.36 0.48
N ILE A 53 -6.01 13.49 0.00
CA ILE A 53 -5.45 14.77 -0.44
C ILE A 53 -6.12 15.10 -1.78
N LYS A 54 -7.39 15.55 -1.70
CA LYS A 54 -8.41 15.58 -2.77
C LYS A 54 -8.89 14.15 -3.14
N ARG A 55 -10.19 14.01 -3.46
CA ARG A 55 -10.79 12.74 -3.94
C ARG A 55 -10.11 12.32 -5.25
N GLN A 56 -9.10 11.47 -5.16
CA GLN A 56 -8.30 11.00 -6.28
C GLN A 56 -8.22 9.49 -6.15
N ALA A 57 -8.55 8.74 -7.19
CA ALA A 57 -8.46 7.29 -7.20
C ALA A 57 -7.27 6.80 -8.05
N GLY A 58 -6.74 5.63 -7.71
CA GLY A 58 -5.64 4.97 -8.43
C GLY A 58 -4.42 5.88 -8.66
N LEU A 59 -3.92 5.88 -9.89
CA LEU A 59 -2.76 6.68 -10.31
C LEU A 59 -2.90 8.18 -10.09
N SER A 60 -4.13 8.70 -9.97
CA SER A 60 -4.35 10.12 -9.71
C SER A 60 -3.87 10.54 -8.32
N ALA A 61 -3.74 9.62 -7.37
CA ALA A 61 -3.23 9.94 -6.02
C ALA A 61 -1.78 10.47 -6.04
N LEU A 62 -1.00 10.14 -7.09
CA LEU A 62 0.36 10.69 -7.29
C LEU A 62 0.36 12.22 -7.48
N ASN A 63 -0.76 12.83 -7.86
CA ASN A 63 -0.87 14.29 -7.98
C ASN A 63 -0.64 15.00 -6.63
N ALA A 64 -0.83 14.32 -5.49
CA ALA A 64 -0.62 14.88 -4.16
C ALA A 64 0.87 15.13 -3.83
N ILE A 65 1.80 14.46 -4.54
CA ILE A 65 3.24 14.51 -4.26
C ILE A 65 3.76 15.95 -4.21
N LYS A 66 3.43 16.79 -5.19
CA LYS A 66 3.92 18.18 -5.23
C LYS A 66 3.54 18.98 -3.98
N THR A 67 2.30 18.81 -3.51
CA THR A 67 1.80 19.50 -2.31
C THR A 67 2.46 18.99 -1.04
N LEU A 68 2.78 17.69 -0.97
CA LEU A 68 3.44 17.13 0.20
C LEU A 68 4.94 17.43 0.23
N ILE A 69 5.61 17.45 -0.92
CA ILE A 69 7.01 17.86 -1.03
C ILE A 69 7.19 19.29 -0.50
N SER A 70 6.28 20.22 -0.83
CA SER A 70 6.33 21.58 -0.33
C SER A 70 6.09 21.69 1.18
N ARG A 71 5.54 20.65 1.81
CA ARG A 71 5.40 20.52 3.28
C ARG A 71 6.59 19.84 3.95
N GLY A 72 7.62 19.46 3.20
CA GLY A 72 8.84 18.84 3.72
C GLY A 72 8.92 17.33 3.59
N TYR A 73 7.89 16.66 3.06
CA TYR A 73 7.90 15.20 2.92
C TYR A 73 8.85 14.73 1.81
N ARG A 74 9.60 13.66 2.09
CA ARG A 74 10.62 13.10 1.18
C ARG A 74 10.51 11.59 0.95
N ASN A 75 9.65 10.88 1.67
CA ASN A 75 9.39 9.47 1.42
C ASN A 75 7.89 9.23 1.31
N PHE A 76 7.47 8.63 0.19
CA PHE A 76 6.08 8.38 -0.13
C PHE A 76 5.85 6.89 -0.37
N ILE A 77 4.79 6.34 0.20
CA ILE A 77 4.33 4.97 -0.03
C ILE A 77 3.05 5.08 -0.86
N PHE A 78 3.17 4.91 -2.16
CA PHE A 78 2.04 4.87 -3.08
C PHE A 78 1.46 3.46 -3.13
N ILE A 79 0.15 3.38 -2.90
CA ILE A 79 -0.60 2.13 -2.86
C ILE A 79 -1.71 2.21 -3.88
N VAL A 80 -1.79 1.20 -4.74
CA VAL A 80 -2.75 1.15 -5.83
C VAL A 80 -3.22 -0.29 -6.06
N ASP A 81 -4.52 -0.45 -6.29
CA ASP A 81 -5.08 -1.74 -6.73
C ASP A 81 -4.67 -2.05 -8.17
N GLY A 82 -4.48 -3.34 -8.48
CA GLY A 82 -4.10 -3.87 -9.79
C GLY A 82 -5.00 -3.37 -10.92
N GLU A 83 -6.29 -3.13 -10.67
CA GLU A 83 -7.25 -2.64 -11.67
C GLU A 83 -6.89 -1.30 -12.33
N TYR A 84 -6.02 -0.52 -11.68
CA TYR A 84 -5.52 0.76 -12.21
C TYR A 84 -4.26 0.61 -13.07
N ILE A 85 -3.76 -0.61 -13.19
CA ILE A 85 -2.67 -1.03 -14.07
C ILE A 85 -3.28 -2.01 -15.07
N GLU A 86 -3.29 -1.68 -16.35
CA GLU A 86 -3.91 -2.54 -17.37
C GLU A 86 -3.16 -3.89 -17.45
N GLU A 87 -3.87 -5.01 -17.68
CA GLU A 87 -3.31 -6.38 -17.63
C GLU A 87 -2.06 -6.57 -18.53
N ASP A 88 -1.98 -5.82 -19.63
CA ASP A 88 -0.88 -5.92 -20.61
C ASP A 88 0.22 -4.85 -20.42
N GLU A 89 0.09 -3.97 -19.43
CA GLU A 89 1.05 -2.89 -19.20
C GLU A 89 2.02 -3.21 -18.07
N ASP A 90 3.32 -2.93 -18.29
CA ASP A 90 4.30 -2.92 -17.21
C ASP A 90 3.90 -1.87 -16.15
N PRO A 91 3.63 -2.27 -14.89
CA PRO A 91 3.22 -1.34 -13.85
C PRO A 91 4.21 -0.20 -13.63
N LYS A 92 5.51 -0.48 -13.81
CA LYS A 92 6.57 0.53 -13.68
C LYS A 92 6.43 1.57 -14.77
N GLY A 93 6.23 1.14 -16.03
CA GLY A 93 5.95 2.01 -17.17
C GLY A 93 4.75 2.94 -16.95
N LYS A 94 3.62 2.40 -16.48
CA LYS A 94 2.40 3.21 -16.24
C LYS A 94 2.60 4.25 -15.14
N ILE A 95 3.22 3.86 -14.02
CA ILE A 95 3.54 4.78 -12.92
C ILE A 95 4.54 5.85 -13.37
N LYS A 96 5.62 5.46 -14.07
CA LYS A 96 6.60 6.40 -14.66
C LYS A 96 5.93 7.38 -15.63
N GLY A 97 5.04 6.90 -16.49
CA GLY A 97 4.25 7.73 -17.41
C GLY A 97 3.41 8.77 -16.67
N LYS A 98 2.73 8.36 -15.60
CA LYS A 98 1.96 9.28 -14.74
C LYS A 98 2.85 10.32 -14.05
N LEU A 99 4.00 9.92 -13.50
CA LEU A 99 4.96 10.82 -12.88
C LEU A 99 5.47 11.88 -13.87
N ASN A 100 5.86 11.44 -15.08
CA ASN A 100 6.31 12.34 -16.14
C ASN A 100 5.22 13.33 -16.56
N ALA A 101 3.97 12.86 -16.72
CA ALA A 101 2.82 13.71 -17.06
C ALA A 101 2.54 14.81 -16.02
N ILE A 102 2.91 14.57 -14.75
CA ILE A 102 2.81 15.59 -13.69
C ILE A 102 4.12 16.34 -13.46
N GLY A 103 5.13 16.19 -14.33
CA GLY A 103 6.39 16.92 -14.25
C GLY A 103 7.30 16.47 -13.10
N ILE A 104 7.23 15.20 -12.72
CA ILE A 104 8.15 14.57 -11.78
C ILE A 104 9.17 13.76 -12.58
N GLY A 105 10.46 14.06 -12.37
CA GLY A 105 11.55 13.27 -12.90
C GLY A 105 11.81 12.02 -12.05
N PHE A 106 12.43 11.01 -12.63
CA PHE A 106 12.86 9.81 -11.93
C PHE A 106 14.15 9.28 -12.56
N GLY A 107 14.96 8.60 -11.76
CA GLY A 107 16.16 7.92 -12.24
C GLY A 107 15.84 6.61 -12.98
N ASP A 108 16.86 6.07 -13.64
CA ASP A 108 16.76 4.75 -14.30
C ASP A 108 16.80 3.59 -13.30
N GLU A 109 17.44 3.81 -12.14
CA GLU A 109 17.54 2.81 -11.06
C GLU A 109 16.16 2.53 -10.44
N ILE A 110 15.75 1.26 -10.49
CA ILE A 110 14.56 0.74 -9.80
C ILE A 110 15.04 -0.33 -8.82
N ILE A 111 14.67 -0.20 -7.56
CA ILE A 111 14.98 -1.21 -6.55
C ILE A 111 13.75 -2.13 -6.42
N PRO A 112 13.84 -3.40 -6.86
CA PRO A 112 12.72 -4.33 -6.77
C PRO A 112 12.49 -4.79 -5.32
N LEU A 113 11.23 -4.90 -4.91
CA LEU A 113 10.78 -5.28 -3.56
C LEU A 113 9.63 -6.29 -3.68
N GLN A 114 9.92 -7.54 -4.02
CA GLN A 114 8.92 -8.48 -4.57
C GLN A 114 8.28 -7.88 -5.84
N ASP A 115 6.94 -7.85 -5.93
CA ASP A 115 6.22 -7.21 -7.03
C ASP A 115 6.01 -5.70 -6.78
N ALA A 116 6.39 -5.20 -5.60
CA ALA A 116 6.53 -3.77 -5.33
C ALA A 116 7.93 -3.27 -5.77
N PHE A 117 8.11 -1.95 -5.77
CA PHE A 117 9.40 -1.37 -6.12
C PHE A 117 9.58 0.03 -5.54
N LEU A 118 10.85 0.45 -5.41
CA LEU A 118 11.24 1.80 -5.03
C LEU A 118 11.81 2.56 -6.23
N LEU A 119 11.31 3.77 -6.44
CA LEU A 119 11.83 4.76 -7.39
C LEU A 119 12.45 5.94 -6.64
N LYS A 120 13.64 6.36 -7.09
CA LYS A 120 14.19 7.68 -6.75
C LYS A 120 13.62 8.72 -7.72
N CYS A 121 12.97 9.73 -7.17
CA CYS A 121 12.26 10.75 -7.93
C CYS A 121 12.78 12.15 -7.62
N SER A 122 12.53 13.08 -8.54
CA SER A 122 12.87 14.49 -8.39
C SER A 122 11.71 15.39 -8.80
N CYS A 123 11.45 16.39 -7.98
CA CYS A 123 10.58 17.53 -8.28
C CYS A 123 11.38 18.77 -7.91
N ARG A 124 12.14 19.31 -8.87
CA ARG A 124 13.18 20.33 -8.63
C ARG A 124 12.68 21.45 -7.68
N PRO A 125 13.48 21.82 -6.66
CA PRO A 125 14.85 21.36 -6.35
C PRO A 125 14.91 20.09 -5.49
N TYR A 126 13.79 19.40 -5.24
CA TYR A 126 13.72 18.35 -4.23
C TYR A 126 13.89 16.95 -4.84
N GLU A 127 14.64 16.11 -4.14
CA GLU A 127 14.69 14.66 -4.38
C GLU A 127 13.86 13.95 -3.33
N PHE A 128 13.25 12.81 -3.69
CA PHE A 128 12.41 12.03 -2.80
C PHE A 128 12.33 10.56 -3.23
N ASN A 129 11.91 9.71 -2.29
CA ASN A 129 11.70 8.28 -2.50
C ASN A 129 10.21 7.99 -2.69
N LEU A 130 9.89 7.15 -3.68
CA LEU A 130 8.53 6.67 -3.95
C LEU A 130 8.54 5.14 -3.93
N PHE A 131 7.96 4.55 -2.88
CA PHE A 131 7.64 3.13 -2.83
C PHE A 131 6.30 2.91 -3.51
N CYS A 132 6.25 1.98 -4.45
CA CYS A 132 5.05 1.63 -5.22
C CYS A 132 4.61 0.23 -4.83
N ILE A 133 3.46 0.13 -4.17
CA ILE A 133 2.81 -1.12 -3.78
C ILE A 133 1.60 -1.31 -4.69
N ILE A 134 1.59 -2.42 -5.42
CA ILE A 134 0.45 -2.86 -6.23
C ILE A 134 -0.26 -3.96 -5.44
N LEU A 135 -1.55 -3.79 -5.23
CA LEU A 135 -2.42 -4.68 -4.44
C LEU A 135 -3.37 -5.44 -5.34
N GLY A 136 -3.75 -6.64 -4.89
CA GLY A 136 -4.45 -7.57 -5.75
C GLY A 136 -3.58 -8.01 -6.91
N PRO A 137 -3.00 -9.23 -6.87
CA PRO A 137 -2.15 -9.75 -7.94
C PRO A 137 -2.68 -9.53 -9.34
N GLU A 138 -4.01 -9.44 -9.50
CA GLU A 138 -4.64 -9.12 -10.76
C GLU A 138 -5.55 -7.88 -10.68
N VAL A 139 -6.30 -7.67 -9.58
CA VAL A 139 -7.33 -6.59 -9.57
C VAL A 139 -7.33 -5.74 -8.33
N CYS A 140 -7.54 -6.33 -7.15
CA CYS A 140 -7.81 -5.57 -5.94
C CYS A 140 -7.42 -6.31 -4.68
N ILE A 141 -7.21 -5.56 -3.59
CA ILE A 141 -6.81 -6.08 -2.28
C ILE A 141 -7.70 -7.20 -1.72
N GLU A 142 -8.96 -7.32 -2.17
CA GLU A 142 -9.80 -8.46 -1.80
C GLU A 142 -9.18 -9.82 -2.15
N GLU A 143 -8.36 -9.93 -3.20
CA GLU A 143 -7.63 -11.16 -3.54
C GLU A 143 -6.64 -11.56 -2.44
N GLU A 144 -5.91 -10.59 -1.88
CA GLU A 144 -4.97 -10.80 -0.78
C GLU A 144 -5.71 -11.12 0.53
N ILE A 145 -6.88 -10.52 0.75
CA ILE A 145 -7.74 -10.86 1.89
C ILE A 145 -8.29 -12.29 1.78
N ALA A 146 -8.66 -12.72 0.56
CA ALA A 146 -9.10 -14.09 0.32
C ALA A 146 -7.97 -15.08 0.65
N LYS A 147 -6.75 -14.81 0.17
CA LYS A 147 -5.55 -15.60 0.53
C LYS A 147 -5.31 -15.64 2.02
N PHE A 148 -5.47 -14.51 2.72
CA PHE A 148 -5.36 -14.46 4.19
C PHE A 148 -6.38 -15.36 4.88
N ILE A 149 -7.64 -15.35 4.44
CA ILE A 149 -8.70 -16.21 4.98
C ILE A 149 -8.33 -17.68 4.79
N GLU A 150 -7.89 -18.06 3.60
CA GLU A 150 -7.48 -19.44 3.30
C GLU A 150 -6.33 -19.91 4.19
N LEU A 151 -5.29 -19.10 4.32
CA LEU A 151 -4.11 -19.45 5.14
C LEU A 151 -4.41 -19.44 6.65
N LYS A 152 -5.18 -18.47 7.14
CA LYS A 152 -5.41 -18.27 8.58
C LYS A 152 -6.53 -19.14 9.13
N LEU A 153 -7.62 -19.28 8.38
CA LEU A 153 -8.83 -19.95 8.82
C LEU A 153 -9.00 -21.33 8.22
N ASN A 154 -8.17 -21.70 7.23
CA ASN A 154 -8.29 -22.95 6.49
C ASN A 154 -9.69 -23.09 5.86
N VAL A 155 -10.27 -21.97 5.42
CA VAL A 155 -11.56 -21.87 4.74
C VAL A 155 -11.31 -21.44 3.30
N ARG A 156 -11.77 -22.25 2.34
CA ARG A 156 -11.68 -21.92 0.92
C ARG A 156 -12.59 -20.75 0.59
N VAL A 157 -12.06 -19.75 -0.12
CA VAL A 157 -12.86 -18.63 -0.62
C VAL A 157 -13.27 -18.92 -2.06
N ASN A 158 -14.55 -18.79 -2.39
CA ASN A 158 -15.00 -18.98 -3.76
C ASN A 158 -14.67 -17.75 -4.60
N ILE A 159 -13.50 -17.76 -5.24
CA ILE A 159 -13.10 -16.72 -6.18
C ILE A 159 -14.00 -16.82 -7.42
N PRO A 160 -14.70 -15.74 -7.83
CA PRO A 160 -15.58 -15.79 -9.00
C PRO A 160 -14.78 -16.10 -10.28
N GLU A 161 -15.37 -16.87 -11.18
CA GLU A 161 -14.79 -17.13 -12.50
C GLU A 161 -15.15 -16.00 -13.49
N GLY A 162 -14.35 -15.82 -14.54
CA GLY A 162 -14.63 -14.92 -15.66
C GLY A 162 -13.93 -13.56 -15.60
N HIS A 163 -14.41 -12.62 -16.43
CA HIS A 163 -13.78 -11.32 -16.60
C HIS A 163 -13.78 -10.49 -15.31
N LYS A 164 -12.60 -9.97 -14.99
CA LYS A 164 -12.28 -9.25 -13.77
C LYS A 164 -12.78 -7.80 -13.75
N ASN A 165 -14.09 -7.64 -13.86
CA ASN A 165 -14.77 -6.36 -13.91
C ASN A 165 -15.35 -5.94 -12.54
N ALA A 166 -16.09 -4.83 -12.51
CA ALA A 166 -16.70 -4.32 -11.28
C ALA A 166 -17.68 -5.31 -10.62
N LEU A 167 -18.38 -6.15 -11.39
CA LEU A 167 -19.27 -7.19 -10.86
C LEU A 167 -18.45 -8.30 -10.19
N TRP A 168 -17.38 -8.76 -10.84
CA TRP A 168 -16.47 -9.76 -10.27
C TRP A 168 -15.95 -9.33 -8.89
N ARG A 169 -15.46 -8.08 -8.78
CA ARG A 169 -14.98 -7.51 -7.51
C ARG A 169 -16.09 -7.45 -6.46
N ARG A 170 -17.29 -7.04 -6.86
CA ARG A 170 -18.45 -6.98 -5.95
C ARG A 170 -18.79 -8.37 -5.40
N THR A 171 -18.74 -9.40 -6.25
CA THR A 171 -19.00 -10.79 -5.85
C THR A 171 -17.91 -11.29 -4.90
N LEU A 172 -16.62 -11.11 -5.22
CA LEU A 172 -15.52 -11.50 -4.33
C LEU A 172 -15.63 -10.80 -2.96
N LYS A 173 -15.94 -9.50 -2.95
CA LYS A 173 -16.14 -8.74 -1.72
C LYS A 173 -17.34 -9.25 -0.90
N GLN A 174 -18.41 -9.70 -1.56
CA GLN A 174 -19.55 -10.30 -0.87
C GLN A 174 -19.20 -11.66 -0.27
N GLU A 175 -18.44 -12.48 -0.99
CA GLU A 175 -17.95 -13.77 -0.50
C GLU A 175 -17.04 -13.60 0.73
N ILE A 176 -16.07 -12.69 0.66
CA ILE A 176 -15.22 -12.37 1.82
C ILE A 176 -16.05 -11.92 3.02
N ARG A 177 -17.09 -11.12 2.79
CA ARG A 177 -17.96 -10.63 3.88
C ARG A 177 -18.89 -11.70 4.45
N SER A 178 -19.25 -12.72 3.68
CA SER A 178 -20.06 -13.85 4.15
C SER A 178 -19.26 -14.72 5.13
N ILE A 179 -17.94 -14.83 4.90
CA ILE A 179 -16.99 -15.56 5.75
C ILE A 179 -16.51 -14.70 6.91
N LEU A 180 -16.11 -13.46 6.63
CA LEU A 180 -15.37 -12.60 7.56
C LEU A 180 -15.90 -11.17 7.56
N SER A 181 -16.59 -10.80 8.65
CA SER A 181 -16.97 -9.40 8.87
C SER A 181 -15.73 -8.51 9.03
N LYS A 182 -15.86 -7.20 8.79
CA LYS A 182 -14.75 -6.24 8.97
C LYS A 182 -14.16 -6.26 10.40
N ARG A 183 -15.01 -6.40 11.42
CA ARG A 183 -14.58 -6.51 12.83
C ARG A 183 -13.77 -7.78 13.05
N GLU A 184 -14.22 -8.86 12.43
CA GLU A 184 -13.57 -10.15 12.53
C GLU A 184 -12.25 -10.18 11.76
N LEU A 185 -12.18 -9.58 10.57
CA LEU A 185 -10.93 -9.37 9.82
C LEU A 185 -9.89 -8.65 10.67
N LYS A 186 -10.26 -7.57 11.37
CA LYS A 186 -9.36 -6.86 12.28
C LYS A 186 -8.81 -7.79 13.37
N ARG A 187 -9.68 -8.60 13.97
CA ARG A 187 -9.32 -9.55 15.03
C ARG A 187 -8.36 -10.61 14.50
N GLN A 188 -8.69 -11.22 13.37
CA GLN A 188 -7.87 -12.26 12.74
C GLN A 188 -6.50 -11.75 12.31
N LEU A 189 -6.41 -10.56 11.72
CA LEU A 189 -5.12 -9.94 11.35
C LEU A 189 -4.24 -9.71 12.58
N ARG A 190 -4.84 -9.28 13.70
CA ARG A 190 -4.11 -9.09 14.97
C ARG A 190 -3.60 -10.42 15.55
N GLU A 191 -4.39 -11.50 15.44
CA GLU A 191 -4.05 -12.82 15.96
C GLU A 191 -3.18 -13.66 15.00
N ALA A 192 -3.03 -13.24 13.75
CA ALA A 192 -2.16 -13.90 12.79
C ALA A 192 -0.69 -13.78 13.21
N ASN A 193 0.08 -14.83 12.95
CA ASN A 193 1.53 -14.75 13.06
C ASN A 193 2.09 -13.99 11.85
N LEU A 194 3.34 -13.52 11.96
CA LEU A 194 3.97 -12.70 10.92
C LEU A 194 4.05 -13.43 9.57
N ARG A 195 4.36 -14.74 9.58
CA ARG A 195 4.45 -15.55 8.35
C ARG A 195 3.15 -15.54 7.54
N ILE A 196 1.99 -15.73 8.18
CA ILE A 196 0.70 -15.68 7.49
C ILE A 196 0.47 -14.29 6.87
N ILE A 197 0.87 -13.23 7.58
CA ILE A 197 0.74 -11.85 7.09
C ILE A 197 1.65 -11.62 5.88
N GLU A 198 2.90 -12.06 5.94
CA GLU A 198 3.88 -11.95 4.85
C GLU A 198 3.46 -12.75 3.62
N ASP A 199 2.95 -13.97 3.81
CA ASP A 199 2.45 -14.80 2.72
C ASP A 199 1.18 -14.20 2.08
N SER A 200 0.37 -13.47 2.84
CA SER A 200 -0.90 -12.90 2.36
C SER A 200 -0.76 -11.52 1.72
N PHE A 201 0.12 -10.67 2.27
CA PHE A 201 0.33 -9.27 1.84
C PHE A 201 1.81 -9.02 1.52
N PRO A 202 2.41 -9.77 0.57
CA PRO A 202 3.85 -9.80 0.36
C PRO A 202 4.41 -8.42 -0.03
N ASN A 203 3.71 -7.66 -0.88
CA ASN A 203 4.17 -6.36 -1.36
C ASN A 203 4.19 -5.30 -0.26
N MET A 204 3.17 -5.28 0.61
CA MET A 204 3.15 -4.39 1.77
C MET A 204 4.29 -4.74 2.75
N CYS A 205 4.46 -6.03 3.03
CA CYS A 205 5.48 -6.51 3.96
C CYS A 205 6.90 -6.23 3.43
N ALA A 206 7.14 -6.44 2.13
CA ALA A 206 8.43 -6.17 1.50
C ALA A 206 8.82 -4.68 1.60
N VAL A 207 7.89 -3.77 1.33
CA VAL A 207 8.14 -2.32 1.47
C VAL A 207 8.37 -1.94 2.93
N LEU A 208 7.57 -2.44 3.87
CA LEU A 208 7.74 -2.11 5.28
C LEU A 208 9.06 -2.66 5.86
N ASN A 209 9.45 -3.89 5.48
CA ASN A 209 10.75 -4.46 5.80
C ASN A 209 11.90 -3.62 5.23
N TYR A 210 11.81 -3.25 3.95
CA TYR A 210 12.85 -2.43 3.34
C TYR A 210 12.96 -1.06 4.02
N ILE A 211 11.83 -0.45 4.37
CA ILE A 211 11.80 0.78 5.17
C ILE A 211 12.45 0.54 6.52
N GLU A 212 12.15 -0.58 7.19
CA GLU A 212 12.75 -0.97 8.47
C GLU A 212 14.27 -1.12 8.42
N GLU A 213 14.81 -1.72 7.36
CA GLU A 213 16.24 -2.02 7.22
C GLU A 213 17.06 -0.86 6.65
N ASN A 214 16.56 -0.16 5.62
CA ASN A 214 17.38 0.73 4.78
C ASN A 214 17.17 2.22 5.06
N PHE A 215 16.06 2.57 5.70
CA PHE A 215 15.82 3.94 6.16
C PHE A 215 16.13 4.05 7.66
N LEU A 216 17.16 3.31 8.08
CA LEU A 216 17.92 3.51 9.30
C LEU A 216 18.85 4.72 9.12
N GLN A 217 19.06 5.43 10.24
CA GLN A 217 19.94 6.59 10.43
C GLN A 217 19.28 7.92 10.00
N ILE A 218 19.26 8.97 10.83
CA ILE A 218 20.21 9.40 11.86
C ILE A 218 19.47 9.62 13.18
#